data_AF-A0A855X411-F1
#
_entry.id   AF-A0A855X411-F1
#
_cell.length_a   1.000
_cell.length_b   1.000
_cell.length_c   1.000
_cell.angle_alpha   90.00
_cell.angle_beta   90.00
_cell.angle_gamma   90.00
#
_symmetry.space_group_name_H-M   'P 1'
#
loop_
_entity.id
_entity.type
_entity.pdbx_description
1 polymer ?
#
loop_
_entity_poly.entity_id
_entity_poly.type
_entity_poly.pdbx_seq_one_letter_code
_entity_poly.pdbx_strand_id
1 'polypeptide(L)'
;MGEQAKAFREMLAAERTEEIDFDRLAAWLESVEPELRDAQARSEDLALLRQDYEGRIAGMAKAMAAVDRSGKGYEVALTSLETLSRMSGEELVACYRKTAARFRDMFPTSFGLRPGAMARGRAADMSVYK
;
A
#
# COMPACT_ATOMS: atom_id res chain seq x y z
N MET A 1 -11.56 -1.95 -25.97
CA MET A 1 -11.52 -3.39 -25.62
C MET A 1 -12.86 -3.94 -25.15
N GLY A 2 -13.68 -3.23 -24.38
CA GLY A 2 -14.94 -3.77 -23.84
C GLY A 2 -16.02 -4.14 -24.86
N GLU A 3 -16.10 -3.46 -26.01
CA GLU A 3 -17.16 -3.69 -27.01
C GLU A 3 -17.04 -5.03 -27.74
N GLN A 4 -15.84 -5.47 -28.10
CA GLN A 4 -15.63 -6.77 -28.76
C GLN A 4 -15.95 -7.93 -27.82
N ALA A 5 -15.47 -7.88 -26.57
CA ALA A 5 -15.79 -8.88 -25.55
C ALA A 5 -17.29 -8.95 -25.24
N LYS A 6 -18.00 -7.82 -25.32
CA LYS A 6 -19.46 -7.77 -25.15
C LYS A 6 -20.17 -8.45 -26.32
N ALA A 7 -19.81 -8.11 -27.56
CA ALA A 7 -20.40 -8.69 -28.76
C ALA A 7 -20.24 -10.23 -28.81
N PHE A 8 -19.05 -10.75 -28.49
CA PHE A 8 -18.84 -12.20 -28.42
C PHE A 8 -19.69 -12.89 -27.35
N ARG A 9 -19.85 -12.28 -26.17
CA ARG A 9 -20.72 -12.82 -25.11
C ARG A 9 -22.18 -12.83 -25.52
N GLU A 10 -22.64 -11.81 -26.24
CA GLU A 10 -24.02 -11.75 -26.75
C GLU A 10 -24.28 -12.83 -27.81
N MET A 11 -23.33 -13.08 -28.72
CA MET A 11 -23.43 -14.17 -29.71
C MET A 11 -23.47 -15.55 -29.05
N LEU A 12 -22.61 -15.79 -28.05
CA LEU A 12 -22.62 -17.03 -27.26
C LEU A 12 -23.94 -17.22 -26.50
N ALA A 13 -24.45 -16.16 -25.87
CA ALA A 13 -25.72 -16.21 -25.14
C ALA A 13 -26.93 -16.45 -26.07
N ALA A 14 -26.82 -16.05 -27.33
CA ALA A 14 -27.84 -16.26 -28.36
C ALA A 14 -27.67 -17.60 -29.13
N GLU A 15 -26.72 -18.45 -28.73
CA GLU A 15 -26.40 -19.73 -29.36
C GLU A 15 -25.99 -19.64 -30.85
N ARG A 16 -25.55 -18.45 -31.31
CA ARG A 16 -25.15 -18.21 -32.72
C ARG A 16 -23.68 -18.53 -32.96
N THR A 17 -23.28 -19.75 -32.70
CA THR A 17 -21.88 -20.17 -32.76
C THR A 17 -21.28 -20.12 -34.16
N GLU A 18 -22.12 -20.26 -35.19
CA GLU A 18 -21.78 -20.16 -36.61
C GLU A 18 -21.42 -18.74 -37.06
N GLU A 19 -21.85 -17.71 -36.32
CA GLU A 19 -21.51 -16.30 -36.60
C GLU A 19 -20.17 -15.89 -35.96
N ILE A 20 -19.57 -16.77 -35.14
CA ILE A 20 -18.33 -16.49 -34.43
C ILE A 20 -17.14 -16.73 -35.34
N ASP A 21 -16.42 -15.66 -35.65
CA ASP A 21 -15.10 -15.71 -36.26
C ASP A 21 -14.06 -16.09 -35.20
N PHE A 22 -13.71 -17.38 -35.15
CA PHE A 22 -12.75 -17.93 -34.18
C PHE A 22 -11.32 -17.45 -34.42
N ASP A 23 -10.93 -17.14 -35.66
CA ASP A 23 -9.60 -16.60 -35.97
C ASP A 23 -9.48 -15.19 -35.42
N ARG A 24 -10.52 -14.37 -35.60
CA ARG A 24 -10.59 -13.04 -34.99
C ARG A 24 -10.63 -13.11 -33.48
N LEU A 25 -11.35 -14.08 -32.90
CA LEU A 25 -11.36 -14.31 -31.45
C LEU A 25 -9.97 -14.67 -30.94
N ALA A 26 -9.26 -15.58 -31.63
CA ALA A 26 -7.91 -15.99 -31.28
C ALA A 26 -6.94 -14.81 -31.34
N ALA A 27 -6.93 -14.05 -32.44
CA ALA A 27 -6.09 -12.85 -32.58
C ALA A 27 -6.38 -11.81 -31.50
N TRP A 28 -7.65 -11.67 -31.11
CA TRP A 28 -8.01 -10.79 -30.00
C TRP A 28 -7.49 -11.30 -28.66
N LEU A 29 -7.62 -12.60 -28.36
CA LEU A 29 -7.09 -13.19 -27.12
C LEU A 29 -5.57 -13.07 -27.04
N GLU A 30 -4.86 -13.32 -28.14
CA GLU A 30 -3.41 -13.12 -28.26
C GLU A 30 -3.01 -11.66 -28.01
N SER A 31 -3.84 -10.70 -28.41
CA SER A 31 -3.58 -9.27 -28.14
C SER A 31 -3.74 -8.87 -26.67
N VAL A 32 -4.63 -9.55 -25.93
CA VAL A 32 -4.93 -9.25 -24.52
C VAL A 32 -3.99 -9.97 -23.57
N GLU A 33 -3.42 -11.11 -23.98
CA GLU A 33 -2.53 -11.90 -23.14
C GLU A 33 -1.33 -11.11 -22.58
N PRO A 34 -0.58 -10.31 -23.37
CA PRO A 34 0.53 -9.50 -22.86
C PRO A 34 0.06 -8.49 -21.81
N GLU A 35 -1.10 -7.85 -22.00
CA GLU A 35 -1.64 -6.88 -21.06
C GLU A 35 -2.02 -7.52 -19.72
N LEU A 36 -2.59 -8.74 -19.76
CA LEU A 36 -2.89 -9.51 -18.56
C LEU A 36 -1.62 -9.93 -17.82
N ARG A 37 -0.58 -10.37 -18.55
CA ARG A 37 0.72 -10.71 -17.96
C ARG A 37 1.37 -9.50 -17.30
N ASP A 38 1.34 -8.35 -17.96
CA ASP A 38 1.86 -7.09 -17.42
C ASP A 38 1.08 -6.64 -16.18
N ALA A 39 -0.25 -6.74 -16.20
CA ALA A 39 -1.10 -6.39 -15.07
C ALA A 39 -0.84 -7.32 -13.87
N GLN A 40 -0.66 -8.62 -14.12
CA GLN A 40 -0.32 -9.61 -13.11
C GLN A 40 1.04 -9.33 -12.47
N ALA A 41 2.07 -9.06 -13.30
CA ALA A 41 3.40 -8.70 -12.81
C ALA A 41 3.37 -7.44 -11.93
N ARG A 42 2.65 -6.39 -12.35
CA ARG A 42 2.47 -5.17 -11.53
C ARG A 42 1.73 -5.44 -10.22
N SER A 43 0.74 -6.34 -10.24
CA SER A 43 0.01 -6.75 -9.03
C SER A 43 0.94 -7.44 -8.02
N GLU A 44 1.82 -8.32 -8.50
CA GLU A 44 2.83 -9.00 -7.69
C GLU A 44 3.86 -8.01 -7.11
N ASP A 45 4.36 -7.08 -7.92
CA ASP A 45 5.27 -6.03 -7.46
C ASP A 45 4.63 -5.15 -6.38
N LEU A 46 3.36 -4.77 -6.55
CA LEU A 46 2.60 -4.01 -5.56
C LEU A 46 2.38 -4.79 -4.27
N ALA A 47 2.16 -6.10 -4.35
CA ALA A 47 2.03 -6.97 -3.17
C ALA A 47 3.36 -7.04 -2.38
N LEU A 48 4.50 -7.15 -3.07
CA LEU A 48 5.82 -7.13 -2.44
C LEU A 48 6.11 -5.77 -1.77
N LEU A 49 5.82 -4.67 -2.46
CA LEU A 49 5.95 -3.32 -1.89
C LEU A 49 5.06 -3.17 -0.65
N ARG A 50 3.82 -3.64 -0.70
CA ARG A 50 2.90 -3.62 0.44
C ARG A 50 3.52 -4.34 1.64
N GLN A 51 4.04 -5.54 1.44
CA GLN A 51 4.67 -6.33 2.49
C GLN A 51 5.88 -5.60 3.12
N ASP A 52 6.72 -4.94 2.31
CA ASP A 52 7.84 -4.13 2.81
C ASP A 52 7.35 -2.95 3.68
N TYR A 53 6.34 -2.21 3.22
CA TYR A 53 5.76 -1.11 3.99
C TYR A 53 5.15 -1.59 5.32
N GLU A 54 4.36 -2.66 5.30
CA GLU A 54 3.77 -3.26 6.50
C GLU A 54 4.88 -3.69 7.48
N GLY A 55 5.92 -4.37 6.99
CA GLY A 55 7.06 -4.79 7.79
C GLY A 55 7.81 -3.61 8.43
N ARG A 56 8.04 -2.52 7.68
CA ARG A 56 8.69 -1.30 8.20
C ARG A 56 7.85 -0.59 9.24
N ILE A 57 6.55 -0.44 9.00
CA ILE A 57 5.63 0.17 9.98
C ILE A 57 5.62 -0.68 11.26
N ALA A 58 5.52 -2.00 11.12
CA ALA A 58 5.56 -2.94 12.24
C ALA A 58 6.85 -2.82 13.05
N GLY A 59 8.00 -2.78 12.40
CA GLY A 59 9.30 -2.61 13.05
C GLY A 59 9.39 -1.31 13.84
N MET A 60 9.02 -0.18 13.22
CA MET A 60 9.02 1.12 13.89
C MET A 60 8.03 1.19 15.05
N ALA A 61 6.81 0.66 14.89
CA ALA A 61 5.81 0.63 15.95
C ALA A 61 6.29 -0.17 17.17
N LYS A 62 6.88 -1.35 16.96
CA LYS A 62 7.46 -2.17 18.03
C LYS A 62 8.60 -1.45 18.76
N ALA A 63 9.49 -0.80 18.02
CA ALA A 63 10.59 -0.04 18.61
C ALA A 63 10.08 1.14 19.44
N MET A 64 9.11 1.91 18.93
CA MET A 64 8.48 3.00 19.69
C MET A 64 7.78 2.50 20.95
N ALA A 65 7.07 1.37 20.88
CA ALA A 65 6.43 0.76 22.04
C ALA A 65 7.45 0.29 23.09
N ALA A 66 8.58 -0.27 22.67
CA ALA A 66 9.63 -0.76 23.57
C ALA A 66 10.29 0.35 24.42
N VAL A 67 10.30 1.59 23.91
CA VAL A 67 10.87 2.74 24.64
C VAL A 67 9.80 3.58 25.36
N ASP A 68 8.51 3.28 25.16
CA ASP A 68 7.42 3.98 25.84
C ASP A 68 7.30 3.50 27.30
N ARG A 69 7.64 4.38 28.23
CA ARG A 69 7.58 4.11 29.67
C ARG A 69 6.16 4.07 30.24
N SER A 70 5.16 4.54 29.48
CA SER A 70 3.77 4.58 29.94
C SER A 70 3.07 3.21 29.88
N GLY A 71 3.64 2.25 29.15
CA GLY A 71 3.06 0.93 28.91
C GLY A 71 1.88 0.91 27.93
N LYS A 72 1.31 2.07 27.58
CA LYS A 72 0.17 2.20 26.67
C LYS A 72 0.56 2.05 25.20
N GLY A 73 1.81 2.31 24.85
CA GLY A 73 2.32 2.23 23.48
C GLY A 73 2.18 0.85 22.85
N TYR A 74 2.16 -0.22 23.65
CA TYR A 74 2.00 -1.59 23.16
C TYR A 74 0.59 -1.85 22.61
N GLU A 75 -0.45 -1.42 23.32
CA GLU A 75 -1.85 -1.59 22.87
C GLU A 75 -2.10 -0.83 21.57
N VAL A 76 -1.63 0.43 21.50
CA VAL A 76 -1.76 1.26 20.29
C VAL A 76 -1.01 0.65 19.11
N ALA A 77 0.20 0.11 19.35
CA ALA A 77 0.97 -0.57 18.32
C ALA A 77 0.25 -1.84 17.83
N LEU A 78 -0.32 -2.64 18.74
CA LEU A 78 -1.03 -3.87 18.40
C LEU A 78 -2.26 -3.57 17.53
N THR A 79 -3.13 -2.64 17.94
CA THR A 79 -4.30 -2.24 17.15
C THR A 79 -3.90 -1.67 15.79
N SER A 80 -2.81 -0.90 15.73
CA SER A 80 -2.32 -0.37 14.45
C SER A 80 -1.87 -1.49 13.52
N LEU A 81 -1.20 -2.53 14.05
CA LEU A 81 -0.74 -3.69 13.29
C LEU A 81 -1.88 -4.55 12.74
N GLU A 82 -2.94 -4.75 13.52
CA GLU A 82 -4.13 -5.52 13.12
C GLU A 82 -4.89 -4.88 11.95
N THR A 83 -4.75 -3.56 11.76
CA THR A 83 -5.44 -2.81 10.71
C THR A 83 -4.61 -2.63 9.43
N LEU A 84 -3.29 -2.88 9.47
CA LEU A 84 -2.40 -2.64 8.32
C LEU A 84 -2.81 -3.41 7.07
N SER A 85 -3.17 -4.69 7.21
CA SER A 85 -3.56 -5.56 6.07
C SER A 85 -4.85 -5.12 5.38
N ARG A 86 -5.65 -4.26 6.03
CA ARG A 86 -6.93 -3.75 5.51
C ARG A 86 -6.83 -2.36 4.89
N MET A 87 -5.69 -1.68 5.06
CA MET A 87 -5.49 -0.34 4.50
C MET A 87 -5.40 -0.39 2.98
N SER A 88 -5.94 0.61 2.30
CA SER A 88 -5.59 0.90 0.91
C SER A 88 -4.11 1.27 0.77
N GLY A 89 -3.58 1.27 -0.46
CA GLY A 89 -2.20 1.69 -0.72
C GLY A 89 -1.91 3.12 -0.27
N GLU A 90 -2.85 4.04 -0.49
CA GLU A 90 -2.73 5.45 -0.07
C GLU A 90 -2.68 5.60 1.45
N GLU A 91 -3.58 4.89 2.16
CA GLU A 91 -3.60 4.87 3.62
C GLU A 91 -2.31 4.27 4.20
N LEU A 92 -1.78 3.20 3.59
CA LEU A 92 -0.54 2.56 4.02
C LEU A 92 0.65 3.52 3.89
N VAL A 93 0.76 4.23 2.76
CA VAL A 93 1.82 5.24 2.55
C VAL A 93 1.68 6.40 3.53
N ALA A 94 0.46 6.88 3.78
CA ALA A 94 0.21 7.93 4.76
C ALA A 94 0.57 7.47 6.19
N CYS A 95 0.22 6.23 6.55
CA CYS A 95 0.56 5.62 7.82
C CYS A 95 2.08 5.47 7.99
N TYR A 96 2.79 5.04 6.94
CA TYR A 96 4.25 4.99 6.94
C TYR A 96 4.88 6.35 7.20
N ARG A 97 4.46 7.41 6.49
CA ARG A 97 4.99 8.76 6.68
C ARG A 97 4.82 9.26 8.11
N LYS A 98 3.63 9.05 8.71
CA LYS A 98 3.33 9.41 10.10
C LYS A 98 4.20 8.61 11.08
N THR A 99 4.27 7.30 10.88
CA THR A 99 5.06 6.39 11.73
C THR A 99 6.55 6.73 11.67
N ALA A 100 7.09 6.96 10.48
CA ALA A 100 8.49 7.33 10.27
C ALA A 100 8.83 8.70 10.88
N ALA A 101 7.91 9.67 10.84
CA ALA A 101 8.10 10.95 11.52
C ALA A 101 8.19 10.77 13.05
N ARG A 102 7.25 10.04 13.65
CA ARG A 102 7.27 9.74 15.10
C ARG A 102 8.51 8.94 15.50
N PHE A 103 8.90 7.96 14.69
CA PHE A 103 10.10 7.17 14.93
C PHE A 103 11.36 8.06 14.94
N ARG A 104 11.50 9.00 14.00
CA ARG A 104 12.62 9.95 14.00
C ARG A 104 12.67 10.84 15.24
N ASP A 105 11.51 11.28 15.73
CA ASP A 105 11.43 12.09 16.96
C ASP A 105 11.89 11.31 18.20
N MET A 106 11.59 10.01 18.27
CA MET A 106 11.95 9.14 19.40
C MET A 106 13.38 8.61 19.29
N PHE A 107 13.92 8.48 18.07
CA PHE A 107 15.24 7.91 17.78
C PHE A 107 16.09 8.86 16.91
N PRO A 108 16.47 10.05 17.42
CA PRO A 108 17.17 11.07 16.63
C PRO A 108 18.55 10.64 16.13
N THR A 109 19.24 9.75 16.86
CA THR A 109 20.56 9.24 16.48
C THR A 109 20.54 8.23 15.34
N SER A 110 19.39 7.55 15.11
CA SER A 110 19.26 6.51 14.08
C SER A 110 19.33 7.03 12.64
N PHE A 111 19.32 8.36 12.45
CA PHE A 111 19.38 9.01 11.12
C PHE A 111 20.62 9.89 10.93
N GLY A 112 21.67 9.69 11.72
CA GLY A 112 22.92 10.44 11.58
C GLY A 112 22.81 11.93 11.95
N LEU A 113 21.71 12.35 12.57
CA LEU A 113 21.59 13.71 13.11
C LEU A 113 22.47 13.81 14.36
N ARG A 114 23.47 14.68 14.32
CA ARG A 114 24.35 14.95 15.47
C ARG A 114 23.51 15.33 16.70
N PRO A 115 23.79 14.77 17.90
CA PRO A 115 23.11 15.17 19.12
C PRO A 115 23.42 16.65 19.40
N GLY A 116 22.43 17.53 19.17
CA GLY A 116 22.59 18.98 19.36
C GLY A 116 21.70 19.86 18.47
N ALA A 117 21.15 19.33 17.38
CA ALA A 117 20.36 20.14 16.43
C ALA A 117 18.87 20.34 16.83
N MET A 118 18.31 19.50 17.71
CA MET A 118 16.85 19.46 17.98
C MET A 118 16.39 20.28 19.21
N ALA A 119 17.30 20.78 20.04
CA ALA A 119 16.92 21.37 21.34
C ALA A 119 16.27 22.77 21.29
N ARG A 120 16.09 23.39 20.10
CA ARG A 120 15.58 24.77 19.98
C ARG A 120 14.18 24.92 19.34
N GLY A 121 13.54 23.84 18.91
CA GLY A 121 12.32 23.95 18.06
C GLY A 121 10.96 23.80 18.73
N ARG A 122 10.86 23.27 19.97
CA ARG A 122 9.56 22.80 20.54
C ARG A 122 8.84 23.78 21.49
N ALA A 123 9.21 25.06 21.51
CA ALA A 123 8.52 26.07 22.33
C ALA A 123 7.54 26.96 21.52
N ALA A 124 7.50 26.85 20.19
CA ALA A 124 6.58 27.63 19.37
C ALA A 124 5.54 26.70 18.74
N ASP A 125 4.28 27.00 19.02
CA ASP A 125 3.12 26.65 18.21
C ASP A 125 2.40 25.31 18.50
N MET A 126 1.65 25.28 19.61
CA MET A 126 0.46 24.43 19.75
C MET A 126 -0.84 25.26 19.74
N SER A 127 -0.86 26.46 19.14
CA SER A 127 -2.06 27.32 19.18
C SER A 127 -3.00 27.17 17.98
N VAL A 128 -2.76 26.22 17.06
CA VAL A 128 -3.48 26.14 15.77
C VAL A 128 -4.43 24.94 15.65
N TYR A 129 -4.62 24.13 16.68
CA TYR A 129 -5.66 23.08 16.67
C TYR A 129 -6.71 23.31 17.76
N LYS A 130 -7.72 24.11 17.42
CA LYS A 130 -9.06 24.11 18.01
C LYS A 130 -10.08 23.76 16.93
#